data_AF-A0A852IA48-F1
#
_entry.id   AF-A0A852IA48-F1
#
_cell.length_a   1.000
_cell.length_b   1.000
_cell.length_c   1.000
_cell.angle_alpha   90.00
_cell.angle_beta   90.00
_cell.angle_gamma   90.00
#
_symmetry.space_group_name_H-M   'P 1'
#
loop_
_entity.id
_entity.type
_entity.pdbx_description
1 polymer ?
#
loop_
_entity_poly.entity_id
_entity_poly.type
_entity_poly.pdbx_seq_one_letter_code
_entity_poly.pdbx_strand_id
1 'polypeptide(L)'
;LSREGSSGIRHYHIKETLSAPKQYYLAEKHLFDSIPEIIEYHKHNAAGLVTRLRYPVTPKRTTAPTTAGFSYEKWEINPSELTFMRELGSGLFGVVRLGKWRAQYKVAIKAIREGAMYEEDFIEEAKVMMKLTHPRLVQLYGVCTQQRPIYIVTEFMEHGCLLNYLRQKRGVFSKDVLLTMCQDVCEGMEYLERNSFIHRDL
;
A
#
# COMPACT_ATOMS: atom_id res chain seq x y z
N LEU A 1 -19.95 -14.57 38.53
CA LEU A 1 -20.35 -15.53 37.47
C LEU A 1 -21.03 -14.77 36.32
N SER A 2 -20.24 -14.29 35.36
CA SER A 2 -20.58 -14.02 33.95
C SER A 2 -19.25 -13.62 33.28
N ARG A 3 -18.51 -14.60 32.75
CA ARG A 3 -18.58 -15.12 31.37
C ARG A 3 -17.61 -14.37 30.46
N GLU A 4 -16.62 -15.13 30.01
CA GLU A 4 -15.91 -15.02 28.72
C GLU A 4 -15.23 -13.68 28.40
N GLY A 5 -13.90 -13.72 28.34
CA GLY A 5 -13.08 -12.59 27.90
C GLY A 5 -13.57 -12.07 26.56
N SER A 6 -14.05 -10.82 26.54
CA SER A 6 -14.51 -10.21 25.30
C SER A 6 -13.33 -10.16 24.33
N SER A 7 -13.44 -10.88 23.22
CA SER A 7 -12.57 -10.81 22.04
C SER A 7 -12.70 -9.44 21.34
N GLY A 8 -12.47 -8.35 22.08
CA GLY A 8 -12.62 -6.99 21.63
C GLY A 8 -11.29 -6.25 21.74
N ILE A 9 -10.99 -5.43 20.73
CA ILE A 9 -9.87 -4.49 20.77
C ILE A 9 -10.14 -3.47 21.90
N ARG A 10 -9.11 -3.16 22.70
CA ARG A 10 -9.17 -2.16 23.78
C ARG A 10 -8.10 -1.12 23.53
N HIS A 11 -8.51 0.15 23.54
CA HIS A 11 -7.62 1.29 23.40
C HIS A 11 -7.31 1.85 24.79
N TYR A 12 -6.03 2.11 25.06
CA TYR A 12 -5.58 2.75 26.29
C TYR A 12 -4.75 3.96 25.92
N HIS A 13 -5.01 5.11 26.56
CA HIS A 13 -4.26 6.34 26.32
C HIS A 13 -3.09 6.42 27.30
N ILE A 14 -1.87 6.53 26.78
CA ILE A 14 -0.70 6.87 27.60
C ILE A 14 -0.77 8.37 27.87
N LYS A 15 -0.87 8.74 29.14
CA LYS A 15 -0.91 10.13 29.61
C LYS A 15 0.49 10.60 30.00
N GLU A 16 0.74 11.91 29.89
CA GLU A 16 1.98 12.57 30.32
C GLU A 16 1.74 13.42 31.57
N THR A 17 2.72 13.52 32.46
CA THR A 17 2.71 14.48 33.57
C THR A 17 3.06 15.89 33.08
N LEU A 18 2.55 16.90 33.79
CA LEU A 18 2.87 18.32 33.53
C LEU A 18 4.16 18.77 34.23
N SER A 19 4.74 17.91 35.09
CA SER A 19 5.97 18.17 35.82
C SER A 19 7.21 17.97 34.95
N ALA A 20 8.33 18.58 35.34
CA ALA A 20 9.65 18.30 34.77
C ALA A 20 10.48 17.50 35.79
N PRO A 21 11.05 16.33 35.42
CA PRO A 21 10.99 15.69 34.10
C PRO A 21 9.60 15.13 33.74
N LYS A 22 9.33 15.02 32.44
CA LYS A 22 8.10 14.41 31.92
C LYS A 22 8.09 12.92 32.23
N GLN A 23 6.97 12.43 32.75
CA GLN A 23 6.75 11.02 33.01
C GLN A 23 5.45 10.55 32.36
N TYR A 24 5.37 9.26 32.06
CA TYR A 24 4.30 8.63 31.30
C TYR A 24 3.56 7.62 32.16
N TYR A 25 2.25 7.49 31.96
CA TYR A 25 1.44 6.51 32.70
C TYR A 25 0.20 6.06 31.94
N LEU A 26 -0.25 4.83 32.20
CA LEU A 26 -1.52 4.25 31.71
C LEU A 26 -2.57 4.21 32.82
N ALA A 27 -2.15 3.79 34.02
CA ALA A 27 -2.92 3.88 35.24
C ALA A 27 -2.25 4.91 36.16
N GLU A 28 -3.04 5.81 36.75
CA GLU A 28 -2.57 6.99 37.53
C GLU A 28 -1.63 6.66 38.70
N LYS A 29 -1.44 5.38 39.03
CA LYS A 29 -0.62 4.90 40.15
C LYS A 29 0.83 4.57 39.79
N HIS A 30 1.21 4.51 38.51
CA HIS A 30 2.57 4.13 38.09
C HIS A 30 3.08 5.09 37.03
N LEU A 31 4.13 5.84 37.39
CA LEU A 31 4.84 6.77 36.52
C LEU A 31 6.11 6.11 35.99
N PHE A 32 6.42 6.34 34.72
CA PHE A 32 7.57 5.78 34.03
C PHE A 32 8.29 6.87 33.24
N ASP A 33 9.59 6.74 33.05
CA ASP A 33 10.39 7.77 32.36
C ASP A 33 10.37 7.57 30.84
N SER A 34 9.92 6.40 30.35
CA SER A 34 9.83 6.09 28.93
C SER A 34 8.73 5.09 28.55
N ILE A 35 8.28 5.11 27.28
CA ILE A 35 7.31 4.14 26.74
C ILE A 35 7.82 2.68 26.84
N PRO A 36 9.10 2.36 26.55
CA PRO A 36 9.64 1.01 26.74
C PRO A 36 9.48 0.48 28.16
N GLU A 37 9.70 1.32 29.18
CA GLU A 37 9.50 0.93 30.59
C GLU A 37 8.04 0.62 30.91
N ILE A 38 7.10 1.43 30.39
CA ILE A 38 5.66 1.15 30.50
C ILE A 38 5.35 -0.23 29.94
N ILE A 39 5.86 -0.54 28.75
CA ILE A 39 5.63 -1.81 28.07
C ILE A 39 6.19 -2.95 28.91
N GLU A 40 7.43 -2.85 29.40
CA GLU A 40 8.09 -3.89 30.18
C GLU A 40 7.35 -4.16 31.50
N TYR A 41 6.96 -3.11 32.22
CA TYR A 41 6.18 -3.27 33.45
C TYR A 41 4.85 -3.99 33.19
N HIS A 42 4.16 -3.61 32.11
CA HIS A 42 2.84 -4.19 31.78
C HIS A 42 2.92 -5.58 31.12
N LYS A 43 4.12 -6.07 30.77
CA LYS A 43 4.31 -7.49 30.41
C LYS A 43 4.15 -8.41 31.62
N HIS A 44 4.62 -7.96 32.77
CA HIS A 44 4.59 -8.73 34.01
C HIS A 44 3.34 -8.43 34.85
N ASN A 45 2.80 -7.20 34.77
CA ASN A 45 1.69 -6.73 35.60
C ASN A 45 0.52 -6.18 34.76
N ALA A 46 -0.72 -6.56 35.05
CA ALA A 46 -1.87 -5.98 34.33
C ALA A 46 -2.16 -4.52 34.77
N ALA A 47 -2.04 -4.22 36.06
CA ALA A 47 -2.04 -2.88 36.65
C ALA A 47 -3.09 -1.88 36.10
N GLY A 48 -4.32 -2.33 35.81
CA GLY A 48 -5.40 -1.50 35.26
C GLY A 48 -5.74 -1.79 33.79
N LEU A 49 -4.91 -2.55 33.09
CA LEU A 49 -5.24 -3.17 31.80
C LEU A 49 -6.12 -4.42 32.00
N VAL A 50 -6.92 -4.73 30.98
CA VAL A 50 -7.75 -5.95 30.95
C VAL A 50 -6.91 -7.24 31.05
N THR A 51 -5.67 -7.22 30.52
CA THR A 51 -4.69 -8.31 30.64
C THR A 51 -3.29 -7.74 30.57
N ARG A 52 -2.30 -8.46 31.12
CA ARG A 52 -0.88 -8.23 30.84
C ARG A 52 -0.60 -8.28 29.34
N LEU A 53 0.37 -7.49 28.90
CA LEU A 53 0.93 -7.53 27.55
C LEU A 53 1.71 -8.84 27.38
N ARG A 54 1.48 -9.58 26.30
CA ARG A 54 2.13 -10.89 26.09
C ARG A 54 2.95 -10.91 24.83
N TYR A 55 2.29 -10.61 23.71
CA TYR A 55 2.87 -10.73 22.39
C TYR A 55 2.70 -9.40 21.66
N PRO A 56 3.80 -8.76 21.21
CA PRO A 56 3.69 -7.58 20.36
C PRO A 56 3.06 -7.99 19.03
N VAL A 57 2.12 -7.18 18.56
CA VAL A 57 1.58 -7.36 17.20
C VAL A 57 2.61 -6.76 16.24
N THR A 58 3.22 -7.59 15.40
CA THR A 58 4.10 -7.09 14.35
C THR A 58 3.26 -6.41 13.27
N PRO A 59 3.50 -5.13 12.93
CA PRO A 59 2.84 -4.52 11.79
C PRO A 59 3.21 -5.31 10.55
N LYS A 60 2.22 -5.60 9.69
CA LYS A 60 2.50 -5.91 8.29
C LYS A 60 3.06 -4.63 7.69
N ARG A 61 4.38 -4.44 7.74
CA ARG A 61 5.02 -3.34 7.03
C ARG A 61 4.80 -3.60 5.56
N THR A 62 3.85 -2.90 4.95
CA THR A 62 3.86 -2.64 3.51
C THR A 62 5.08 -1.76 3.28
N THR A 63 6.24 -2.37 3.09
CA THR A 63 7.37 -1.69 2.48
C THR A 63 6.89 -1.12 1.15
N ALA A 64 7.44 0.02 0.73
CA ALA A 64 7.31 0.45 -0.66
C ALA A 64 7.58 -0.77 -1.56
N PRO A 65 6.85 -0.92 -2.69
CA PRO A 65 7.06 -2.07 -3.57
C PRO A 65 8.56 -2.23 -3.83
N THR A 66 9.03 -3.48 -3.93
CA THR A 66 10.46 -3.89 -4.02
C THR A 66 11.26 -3.14 -5.11
N THR A 67 10.57 -2.33 -5.87
CA THR A 67 10.93 -1.64 -7.09
C THR A 67 11.13 -0.12 -6.91
N ALA A 68 10.88 0.44 -5.71
CA ALA A 68 11.25 1.81 -5.38
C ALA A 68 12.79 1.96 -5.43
N GLY A 69 13.33 2.25 -6.61
CA GLY A 69 14.77 2.24 -6.88
C GLY A 69 15.19 1.61 -8.21
N PHE A 70 14.28 1.05 -9.02
CA PHE A 70 14.61 0.82 -10.43
C PHE A 70 14.85 2.19 -11.07
N SER A 71 16.09 2.39 -11.53
CA SER A 71 16.69 3.67 -11.93
C SER A 71 15.68 4.70 -12.43
N TYR A 72 15.41 5.74 -11.63
CA TYR A 72 14.59 6.90 -12.01
C TYR A 72 15.06 7.56 -13.33
N GLU A 73 16.30 7.30 -13.74
CA GLU A 73 16.91 7.82 -14.96
C GLU A 73 16.52 7.07 -16.24
N LYS A 74 16.02 5.83 -16.14
CA LYS A 74 15.70 4.98 -17.30
C LYS A 74 14.22 4.63 -17.35
N TRP A 75 13.43 5.57 -17.86
CA TRP A 75 11.98 5.45 -18.07
C TRP A 75 11.61 4.47 -19.19
N GLU A 76 12.52 4.27 -20.15
CA GLU A 76 12.31 3.39 -21.29
C GLU A 76 12.82 1.97 -21.01
N ILE A 77 11.92 1.00 -21.10
CA ILE A 77 12.20 -0.43 -20.96
C ILE A 77 12.41 -1.01 -22.35
N ASN A 78 13.53 -1.71 -22.53
CA ASN A 78 13.77 -2.44 -23.77
C ASN A 78 12.79 -3.63 -23.85
N PRO A 79 12.01 -3.77 -24.95
CA PRO A 79 11.02 -4.85 -25.07
C PRO A 79 11.62 -6.26 -24.97
N SER A 80 12.91 -6.46 -25.27
CA SER A 80 13.59 -7.74 -25.09
C SER A 80 13.74 -8.15 -23.61
N GLU A 81 13.64 -7.20 -22.67
CA GLU A 81 13.62 -7.48 -21.23
C GLU A 81 12.24 -7.96 -20.74
N LEU A 82 11.21 -7.90 -21.58
CA LEU A 82 9.84 -8.26 -21.23
C LEU A 82 9.47 -9.64 -21.79
N THR A 83 8.97 -10.50 -20.91
CA THR A 83 8.34 -11.77 -21.29
C THR A 83 6.84 -11.65 -21.07
N PHE A 84 6.06 -11.80 -22.14
CA PHE A 84 4.61 -11.80 -22.07
C PHE A 84 4.11 -13.19 -21.66
N MET A 85 3.17 -13.23 -20.72
CA MET A 85 2.52 -14.44 -20.25
C MET A 85 1.02 -14.38 -20.56
N ARG A 86 0.16 -14.82 -19.64
CA ARG A 86 -1.30 -14.84 -19.83
C ARG A 86 -1.91 -13.44 -19.84
N GLU A 87 -3.04 -13.31 -20.52
CA GLU A 87 -3.89 -12.13 -20.43
C GLU A 87 -4.55 -12.01 -19.05
N LEU A 88 -4.60 -10.79 -18.52
CA LEU A 88 -5.26 -10.45 -17.25
C LEU A 88 -6.62 -9.79 -17.49
N GLY A 89 -6.76 -9.06 -18.59
CA GLY A 89 -8.03 -8.50 -19.03
C GLY A 89 -7.87 -7.57 -20.24
N SER A 90 -9.01 -7.25 -20.84
CA SER A 90 -9.11 -6.36 -21.99
C SER A 90 -10.20 -5.31 -21.74
N GLY A 91 -9.94 -4.05 -22.07
CA GLY A 91 -10.91 -2.97 -21.89
C GLY A 91 -10.76 -1.85 -22.92
N LEU A 92 -11.43 -0.72 -22.66
CA LEU A 92 -11.41 0.47 -23.50
C LEU A 92 -9.98 0.97 -23.74
N PHE A 93 -9.13 0.87 -22.72
CA PHE A 93 -7.76 1.35 -22.72
C PHE A 93 -6.71 0.32 -23.22
N GLY A 94 -7.16 -0.78 -23.83
CA GLY A 94 -6.28 -1.82 -24.38
C GLY A 94 -6.28 -3.13 -23.60
N VAL A 95 -5.28 -3.96 -23.88
CA VAL A 95 -5.11 -5.31 -23.30
C VAL A 95 -4.02 -5.27 -22.24
N VAL A 96 -4.31 -5.87 -21.09
CA VAL A 96 -3.36 -6.03 -19.98
C VAL A 96 -2.96 -7.49 -19.87
N ARG A 97 -1.65 -7.75 -19.88
CA ARG A 97 -1.07 -9.08 -19.73
C ARG A 97 -0.22 -9.16 -18.48
N LEU A 98 -0.19 -10.33 -17.87
CA LEU A 98 0.85 -10.69 -16.92
C LEU A 98 2.14 -10.88 -17.71
N GLY A 99 3.25 -10.42 -17.16
CA GLY A 99 4.56 -10.67 -17.73
C GLY A 99 5.65 -10.79 -16.68
N LYS A 100 6.87 -10.98 -17.17
CA LYS A 100 8.09 -10.86 -16.37
C LYS A 100 8.99 -9.80 -16.95
N TRP A 101 9.60 -8.99 -16.10
CA TRP A 101 10.67 -8.08 -16.46
C TRP A 101 12.02 -8.65 -15.99
N ARG A 102 13.01 -8.68 -16.89
CA ARG A 102 14.34 -9.26 -16.67
C ARG A 102 14.31 -10.69 -16.15
N ALA A 103 13.33 -11.48 -16.62
CA ALA A 103 13.03 -12.85 -16.21
C ALA A 103 12.73 -13.06 -14.70
N GLN A 104 12.75 -12.03 -13.87
CA GLN A 104 12.69 -12.14 -12.41
C GLN A 104 11.40 -11.54 -11.83
N TYR A 105 11.04 -10.33 -12.23
CA TYR A 105 9.98 -9.55 -11.58
C TYR A 105 8.65 -9.74 -12.29
N LYS A 106 7.60 -10.14 -11.57
CA LYS A 106 6.23 -10.17 -12.13
C LYS A 106 5.76 -8.73 -12.37
N VAL A 107 5.21 -8.48 -13.55
CA VAL A 107 4.73 -7.16 -13.96
C VAL A 107 3.38 -7.26 -14.67
N ALA A 108 2.60 -6.19 -14.63
CA ALA A 108 1.48 -6.01 -15.54
C ALA A 108 1.95 -5.19 -16.75
N ILE A 109 1.68 -5.68 -17.96
CA ILE A 109 2.06 -5.04 -19.22
C ILE A 109 0.78 -4.65 -19.95
N LYS A 110 0.52 -3.35 -20.04
CA LYS A 110 -0.65 -2.79 -20.73
C LYS A 110 -0.25 -2.29 -22.10
N ALA A 111 -0.84 -2.85 -23.14
CA ALA A 111 -0.71 -2.35 -24.51
C ALA A 111 -1.65 -1.16 -24.72
N ILE A 112 -1.12 -0.02 -25.13
CA ILE A 112 -1.90 1.17 -25.44
C ILE A 112 -2.38 1.09 -26.89
N ARG A 113 -3.66 1.40 -27.11
CA ARG A 113 -4.24 1.42 -28.45
C ARG A 113 -3.65 2.58 -29.27
N GLU A 114 -3.39 2.32 -30.55
CA GLU A 114 -2.98 3.38 -31.47
C GLU A 114 -4.04 4.48 -31.57
N GLY A 115 -3.59 5.74 -31.65
CA GLY A 115 -4.47 6.90 -31.74
C GLY A 115 -5.15 7.33 -30.43
N ALA A 116 -4.87 6.68 -29.30
CA ALA A 116 -5.42 7.09 -28.00
C ALA A 116 -4.84 8.44 -27.51
N MET A 117 -3.61 8.75 -27.88
CA MET A 117 -2.85 9.94 -27.45
C MET A 117 -1.62 10.11 -28.35
N TYR A 118 -1.09 11.34 -28.47
CA TYR A 118 0.19 11.61 -29.13
C TYR A 118 1.35 11.03 -28.31
N GLU A 119 2.34 10.48 -29.00
CA GLU A 119 3.45 9.76 -28.36
C GLU A 119 4.31 10.67 -27.46
N GLU A 120 4.48 11.93 -27.84
CA GLU A 120 5.20 12.93 -27.04
C GLU A 120 4.50 13.22 -25.71
N ASP A 121 3.20 13.52 -25.76
CA ASP A 121 2.37 13.73 -24.55
C ASP A 121 2.41 12.51 -23.63
N PHE A 122 2.35 11.29 -24.21
CA PHE A 122 2.44 10.04 -23.45
C PHE A 122 3.76 9.92 -22.68
N ILE A 123 4.88 10.22 -23.35
CA ILE A 123 6.21 10.13 -22.74
C ILE A 123 6.35 11.16 -21.60
N GLU A 124 5.83 12.37 -21.79
CA GLU A 124 5.84 13.40 -20.74
C GLU A 124 4.99 12.99 -19.53
N GLU A 125 3.76 12.51 -19.75
CA GLU A 125 2.90 12.01 -18.69
C GLU A 125 3.55 10.83 -17.95
N ALA A 126 4.14 9.88 -18.68
CA ALA A 126 4.84 8.74 -18.08
C ALA A 126 6.00 9.18 -17.19
N LYS A 127 6.82 10.14 -17.61
CA LYS A 127 7.93 10.68 -16.81
C LYS A 127 7.45 11.36 -15.52
N VAL A 128 6.31 12.03 -15.55
CA VAL A 128 5.70 12.61 -14.34
C VAL A 128 5.19 11.50 -13.42
N MET A 129 4.45 10.53 -13.96
CA MET A 129 3.90 9.41 -13.20
C MET A 129 4.99 8.54 -12.54
N MET A 130 6.14 8.37 -13.19
CA MET A 130 7.27 7.60 -12.64
C MET A 130 7.89 8.22 -11.38
N LYS A 131 7.71 9.52 -11.14
CA LYS A 131 8.17 10.20 -9.92
C LYS A 131 7.27 9.93 -8.72
N LEU A 132 6.04 9.47 -8.96
CA LEU A 132 5.10 9.13 -7.91
C LEU A 132 5.50 7.79 -7.29
N THR A 133 5.75 7.80 -5.98
CA THR A 133 6.13 6.61 -5.21
C THR A 133 5.39 6.64 -3.89
N HIS A 134 4.42 5.73 -3.73
CA HIS A 134 3.62 5.61 -2.52
C HIS A 134 3.16 4.15 -2.32
N PRO A 135 3.15 3.60 -1.09
CA PRO A 135 2.75 2.21 -0.83
C PRO A 135 1.31 1.85 -1.25
N ARG A 136 0.46 2.87 -1.48
CA ARG A 136 -0.95 2.72 -1.89
C ARG A 136 -1.24 3.14 -3.32
N LEU A 137 -0.20 3.38 -4.12
CA LEU A 137 -0.33 3.66 -5.54
C LEU A 137 0.35 2.57 -6.36
N VAL A 138 -0.30 2.22 -7.46
CA VAL A 138 0.26 1.25 -8.41
C VAL A 138 1.52 1.82 -9.03
N GLN A 139 2.67 1.24 -8.71
CA GLN A 139 3.95 1.75 -9.17
C GLN A 139 4.12 1.54 -10.68
N LEU A 140 4.37 2.63 -11.40
CA LEU A 140 4.84 2.62 -12.78
C LEU A 140 6.34 2.33 -12.80
N TYR A 141 6.76 1.30 -13.55
CA TYR A 141 8.18 0.95 -13.72
C TYR A 141 8.79 1.57 -14.95
N GLY A 142 8.00 1.77 -16.00
CA GLY A 142 8.46 2.40 -17.23
C GLY A 142 7.53 2.08 -18.38
N VAL A 143 7.95 2.52 -19.56
CA VAL A 143 7.22 2.35 -20.81
C VAL A 143 8.12 1.77 -21.90
N CYS A 144 7.54 1.14 -22.91
CA CYS A 144 8.24 0.67 -24.10
C CYS A 144 7.66 1.36 -25.33
N THR A 145 8.42 2.32 -25.88
CA THR A 145 8.05 3.14 -27.04
C THR A 145 8.79 2.72 -28.33
N GLN A 146 9.84 1.91 -28.22
CA GLN A 146 10.69 1.48 -29.35
C GLN A 146 9.96 0.63 -30.41
N GLN A 147 8.80 0.08 -30.08
CA GLN A 147 7.98 -0.72 -30.99
C GLN A 147 6.49 -0.50 -30.72
N ARG A 148 5.65 -0.72 -31.74
CA ARG A 148 4.19 -0.72 -31.58
C ARG A 148 3.65 -2.12 -31.25
N PRO A 149 2.57 -2.23 -30.46
CA PRO A 149 1.95 -1.15 -29.69
C PRO A 149 2.85 -0.68 -28.53
N ILE A 150 2.67 0.57 -28.10
CA ILE A 150 3.38 1.11 -26.92
C ILE A 150 2.91 0.35 -25.68
N TYR A 151 3.83 0.04 -24.77
CA TYR A 151 3.50 -0.63 -23.51
C TYR A 151 3.75 0.24 -22.28
N ILE A 152 2.87 0.13 -21.30
CA ILE A 152 3.08 0.58 -19.91
C ILE A 152 3.38 -0.65 -19.06
N VAL A 153 4.43 -0.59 -18.25
CA VAL A 153 4.82 -1.67 -17.34
C VAL A 153 4.65 -1.20 -15.89
N THR A 154 3.78 -1.87 -15.14
CA THR A 154 3.50 -1.54 -13.73
C THR A 154 3.68 -2.74 -12.82
N GLU A 155 3.57 -2.52 -11.52
CA GLU A 155 3.44 -3.60 -10.55
C GLU A 155 2.26 -4.53 -10.89
N PHE A 156 2.44 -5.81 -10.57
CA PHE A 156 1.40 -6.82 -10.74
C PHE A 156 0.57 -6.99 -9.48
N MET A 157 -0.72 -6.68 -9.56
CA MET A 157 -1.69 -6.86 -8.47
C MET A 157 -2.25 -8.29 -8.48
N GLU A 158 -1.75 -9.15 -7.59
CA GLU A 158 -2.07 -10.60 -7.60
C GLU A 158 -3.57 -10.92 -7.46
N HIS A 159 -4.35 -10.01 -6.86
CA HIS A 159 -5.78 -10.18 -6.63
C HIS A 159 -6.68 -9.41 -7.60
N GLY A 160 -6.10 -8.76 -8.61
CA GLY A 160 -6.85 -7.99 -9.60
C GLY A 160 -7.49 -6.72 -9.04
N CYS A 161 -8.57 -6.24 -9.70
CA CYS A 161 -9.24 -5.00 -9.30
C CYS A 161 -10.16 -5.18 -8.08
N LEU A 162 -10.28 -4.11 -7.29
CA LEU A 162 -11.02 -4.13 -6.02
C LEU A 162 -12.49 -4.51 -6.19
N LEU A 163 -13.15 -4.06 -7.26
CA LEU A 163 -14.56 -4.40 -7.53
C LEU A 163 -14.78 -5.91 -7.65
N ASN A 164 -13.95 -6.58 -8.45
CA ASN A 164 -14.05 -8.03 -8.62
C ASN A 164 -13.67 -8.77 -7.34
N TYR A 165 -12.63 -8.28 -6.64
CA TYR A 165 -12.20 -8.84 -5.37
C TYR A 165 -13.32 -8.81 -4.31
N LEU A 166 -14.02 -7.68 -4.17
CA LEU A 166 -15.15 -7.53 -3.26
C LEU A 166 -16.34 -8.42 -3.65
N ARG A 167 -16.64 -8.55 -4.94
CA ARG A 167 -17.72 -9.43 -5.43
C ARG A 167 -17.42 -10.91 -5.14
N GLN A 168 -16.20 -11.37 -5.42
CA GLN A 168 -15.79 -12.76 -5.20
C GLN A 168 -15.72 -13.13 -3.71
N LYS A 169 -15.46 -12.15 -2.84
CA LYS A 169 -15.34 -12.34 -1.38
C LYS A 169 -16.51 -11.72 -0.61
N ARG A 170 -17.68 -11.63 -1.25
CA ARG A 170 -18.87 -11.03 -0.65
C ARG A 170 -19.23 -11.76 0.65
N GLY A 171 -19.44 -10.98 1.72
CA GLY A 171 -19.76 -11.51 3.05
C GLY A 171 -18.58 -12.08 3.83
N VAL A 172 -17.36 -12.07 3.27
CA VAL A 172 -16.15 -12.57 3.95
C VAL A 172 -15.49 -11.49 4.81
N PHE A 173 -15.55 -10.22 4.38
CA PHE A 173 -14.85 -9.13 5.06
C PHE A 173 -15.67 -8.51 6.18
N SER A 174 -15.03 -8.26 7.33
CA SER A 174 -15.60 -7.44 8.39
C SER A 174 -15.63 -5.96 7.99
N LYS A 175 -16.44 -5.16 8.70
CA LYS A 175 -16.49 -3.70 8.51
C LYS A 175 -15.12 -3.04 8.70
N ASP A 176 -14.31 -3.52 9.65
CA ASP A 176 -12.97 -3.00 9.92
C ASP A 176 -12.04 -3.19 8.72
N VAL A 177 -12.09 -4.37 8.07
CA VAL A 177 -11.29 -4.65 6.87
C VAL A 177 -11.71 -3.75 5.71
N LEU A 178 -13.02 -3.54 5.53
CA LEU A 178 -13.53 -2.62 4.50
C LEU A 178 -13.09 -1.18 4.77
N LEU A 179 -13.10 -0.74 6.03
CA LEU A 179 -12.62 0.57 6.43
C LEU A 179 -11.11 0.72 6.16
N THR A 180 -10.31 -0.32 6.41
CA THR A 180 -8.89 -0.31 6.04
C THR A 180 -8.69 -0.18 4.53
N MET A 181 -9.51 -0.85 3.70
CA MET A 181 -9.45 -0.68 2.25
C MET A 181 -9.78 0.77 1.82
N CYS A 182 -10.77 1.40 2.46
CA CYS A 182 -11.06 2.82 2.21
C CYS A 182 -9.89 3.72 2.63
N GLN A 183 -9.29 3.46 3.80
CA GLN A 183 -8.12 4.20 4.28
C GLN A 183 -6.94 4.08 3.31
N ASP A 184 -6.66 2.87 2.81
CA ASP A 184 -5.61 2.63 1.82
C ASP A 184 -5.81 3.51 0.56
N VAL A 185 -7.06 3.61 0.06
CA VAL A 185 -7.38 4.48 -1.09
C VAL A 185 -7.21 5.96 -0.73
N CYS A 186 -7.69 6.39 0.44
CA CYS A 186 -7.56 7.77 0.90
C CYS A 186 -6.09 8.19 1.04
N GLU A 187 -5.22 7.34 1.61
CA GLU A 187 -3.78 7.60 1.73
C GLU A 187 -3.13 7.77 0.35
N GLY A 188 -3.51 6.95 -0.64
CA GLY A 188 -3.03 7.09 -2.02
C GLY A 188 -3.48 8.40 -2.66
N MET A 189 -4.74 8.79 -2.47
CA MET A 189 -5.29 10.03 -3.03
C MET A 189 -4.73 11.29 -2.35
N GLU A 190 -4.53 11.25 -1.03
CA GLU A 190 -3.85 12.32 -0.29
C GLU A 190 -2.42 12.54 -0.83
N TYR A 191 -1.69 11.46 -1.13
CA TYR A 191 -0.38 11.57 -1.75
C TYR A 191 -0.45 12.24 -3.13
N LEU A 192 -1.41 11.86 -3.99
CA LEU A 192 -1.59 12.50 -5.30
C LEU A 192 -1.90 13.99 -5.17
N GLU A 193 -2.80 14.35 -4.25
CA GLU A 193 -3.17 15.75 -3.97
C GLU A 193 -1.95 16.57 -3.53
N ARG A 194 -1.15 16.06 -2.60
CA ARG A 194 0.09 16.72 -2.13
C ARG A 194 1.13 16.93 -3.24
N ASN A 195 1.06 16.12 -4.31
CA ASN A 195 1.92 16.23 -5.49
C ASN A 195 1.23 16.95 -6.66
N SER A 196 0.10 17.63 -6.42
CA SER A 196 -0.69 18.36 -7.43
C SER A 196 -1.10 17.49 -8.62
N PHE A 197 -1.40 16.21 -8.40
CA PHE A 197 -1.79 15.25 -9.42
C PHE A 197 -3.28 14.89 -9.32
N ILE A 198 -3.99 14.89 -10.44
CA ILE A 198 -5.42 14.56 -10.52
C ILE A 198 -5.59 13.20 -11.21
N HIS A 199 -6.24 12.22 -10.55
CA HIS A 199 -6.42 10.87 -11.08
C HIS A 199 -7.35 10.80 -12.31
N ARG A 200 -8.39 11.64 -12.36
CA ARG A 200 -9.41 11.75 -13.43
C ARG A 200 -10.38 10.55 -13.60
N ASP A 201 -10.09 9.39 -13.02
CA ASP A 201 -10.93 8.18 -13.11
C ASP A 201 -10.78 7.25 -11.89
N LEU A 202 -11.19 7.71 -10.69
CA LEU A 202 -11.07 6.95 -9.43
C LEU A 202 -12.21 5.93 -9.26
#